data_AF-A0A2N9MT84-F1
#
_entry.id   AF-A0A2N9MT84-F1
#
_cell.length_a   1.000
_cell.length_b   1.000
_cell.length_c   1.000
_cell.angle_alpha   90.00
_cell.angle_beta   90.00
_cell.angle_gamma   90.00
#
_symmetry.space_group_name_H-M   'P 1'
#
loop_
_entity.id
_entity.type
_entity.pdbx_description
1 polymer ?
#
loop_
_entity_poly.entity_id
_entity_poly.type
_entity_poly.pdbx_seq_one_letter_code
_entity_poly.pdbx_strand_id
1 'polypeptide(L)'
;MQKLIAVEEAKALMNEALDWSLWGWLTEKRRLRVTADQAWEALDEAEKKVRAGWSDDLRKAWHECEAEAALEANPRAKRQYEKAREEAKDVNPEVKLAVKKLKEADVEAYALHMQAEETFDEADRRMSTSMAREGARQAIDAWEVREKFLRKMEALGRKFTL
;
A
#
# COMPACT_ATOMS: atom_id res chain seq x y z
N MET A 1 -5.09 -15.02 -0.56
CA MET A 1 -4.49 -14.26 -1.65
C MET A 1 -3.54 -15.13 -2.48
N GLN A 2 -3.83 -15.31 -3.77
CA GLN A 2 -2.84 -15.82 -4.73
C GLN A 2 -1.75 -14.76 -4.93
N LYS A 3 -0.52 -15.18 -5.23
CA LYS A 3 0.55 -14.24 -5.60
C LYS A 3 0.16 -13.51 -6.88
N LEU A 4 0.38 -12.19 -6.91
CA LEU A 4 0.10 -11.38 -8.09
C LEU A 4 1.28 -11.48 -9.06
N ILE A 5 1.01 -11.90 -10.30
CA ILE A 5 2.05 -12.10 -11.33
C ILE A 5 2.89 -10.84 -11.51
N ALA A 6 2.24 -9.67 -11.63
CA ALA A 6 2.92 -8.38 -11.78
C ALA A 6 3.90 -8.08 -10.63
N VAL A 7 3.53 -8.43 -9.40
CA VAL A 7 4.40 -8.23 -8.22
C VAL A 7 5.59 -9.19 -8.24
N GLU A 8 5.38 -10.45 -8.64
CA GLU A 8 6.48 -11.42 -8.73
C GLU A 8 7.44 -11.07 -9.89
N GLU A 9 6.92 -10.59 -11.03
CA GLU A 9 7.72 -10.07 -12.14
C GLU A 9 8.54 -8.85 -11.73
N ALA A 10 7.93 -7.91 -10.98
CA ALA A 10 8.62 -6.74 -10.46
C ALA A 10 9.71 -7.11 -9.45
N LYS A 11 9.43 -8.05 -8.53
CA LYS A 11 10.43 -8.57 -7.61
C LYS A 11 11.58 -9.25 -8.34
N ALA A 12 11.30 -10.05 -9.37
CA ALA A 12 12.34 -10.69 -10.17
C ALA A 12 13.25 -9.64 -10.83
N LEU A 13 12.66 -8.64 -11.49
CA LEU A 13 13.40 -7.57 -12.13
C LEU A 13 14.21 -6.73 -11.14
N MET A 14 13.64 -6.37 -9.98
CA MET A 14 14.35 -5.63 -8.94
C MET A 14 15.51 -6.44 -8.36
N ASN A 15 15.37 -7.76 -8.22
CA ASN A 15 16.47 -8.63 -7.79
C ASN A 15 17.59 -8.68 -8.83
N GLU A 16 17.27 -8.77 -10.13
CA GLU A 16 18.27 -8.64 -11.20
C GLU A 16 18.97 -7.27 -11.14
N ALA A 17 18.21 -6.21 -10.85
CA ALA A 17 18.72 -4.84 -10.79
C ALA A 17 19.73 -4.63 -9.65
N LEU A 18 19.69 -5.44 -8.58
CA LEU A 18 20.69 -5.41 -7.52
C LEU A 18 22.11 -5.61 -8.05
N ASP A 19 22.27 -6.33 -9.16
CA ASP A 19 23.57 -6.63 -9.77
C ASP A 19 23.88 -5.76 -10.99
N TRP A 20 22.98 -4.86 -11.40
CA TRP A 20 23.22 -4.01 -12.56
C TRP A 20 24.42 -3.08 -12.40
N SER A 21 25.15 -2.90 -13.49
CA SER A 21 26.16 -1.86 -13.64
C SER A 21 25.50 -0.49 -13.86
N LEU A 22 26.28 0.60 -13.79
CA LEU A 22 25.76 1.95 -14.10
C LEU A 22 25.11 2.01 -15.49
N TRP A 23 25.69 1.34 -16.49
CA TRP A 23 25.10 1.27 -17.82
C TRP A 23 23.77 0.50 -17.84
N GLY A 24 23.66 -0.60 -17.08
CA GLY A 24 22.40 -1.32 -16.92
C GLY A 24 21.32 -0.42 -16.33
N TRP A 25 21.63 0.30 -15.26
CA TRP A 25 20.71 1.27 -14.66
C TRP A 25 20.28 2.38 -15.61
N LEU A 26 21.19 2.96 -16.38
CA LEU A 26 20.85 4.04 -17.31
C LEU A 26 19.94 3.57 -18.47
N THR A 27 20.08 2.31 -18.89
CA THR A 27 19.36 1.76 -20.05
C THR A 27 18.04 1.10 -19.67
N GLU A 28 18.01 0.38 -18.55
CA GLU A 28 16.86 -0.44 -18.13
C GLU A 28 15.97 0.26 -17.09
N LYS A 29 16.35 1.43 -16.54
CA LYS A 29 15.54 2.11 -15.50
C LYS A 29 14.09 2.38 -15.90
N ARG A 30 13.84 2.65 -17.19
CA ARG A 30 12.48 2.86 -17.69
C ARG A 30 11.65 1.59 -17.56
N ARG A 31 12.21 0.44 -17.92
CA ARG A 31 11.56 -0.86 -17.76
C ARG A 31 11.29 -1.14 -16.29
N LEU A 32 12.27 -0.91 -15.42
CA LEU A 32 12.14 -1.08 -13.98
C LEU A 32 11.00 -0.24 -13.38
N ARG A 33 10.90 1.04 -13.74
CA ARG A 33 9.79 1.91 -13.29
C ARG A 33 8.43 1.44 -13.77
N VAL A 34 8.28 1.13 -15.06
CA VAL A 34 7.01 0.64 -15.61
C VAL A 34 6.57 -0.66 -14.92
N THR A 35 7.50 -1.60 -14.68
CA THR A 35 7.17 -2.84 -13.99
C THR A 35 6.81 -2.60 -12.51
N ALA A 36 7.48 -1.64 -11.84
CA ALA A 36 7.13 -1.24 -10.48
C ALA A 36 5.73 -0.62 -10.39
N ASP A 37 5.40 0.29 -11.30
CA ASP A 37 4.07 0.92 -11.41
C ASP A 37 2.98 -0.14 -11.61
N GLN A 38 3.22 -1.11 -12.52
CA GLN A 38 2.31 -2.23 -12.77
C GLN A 38 2.10 -3.12 -11.55
N ALA A 39 3.15 -3.38 -10.77
CA ALA A 39 3.03 -4.13 -9.52
C ALA A 39 2.17 -3.41 -8.50
N TRP A 40 2.36 -2.08 -8.36
CA TRP A 40 1.56 -1.28 -7.44
C TRP A 40 0.08 -1.19 -7.89
N GLU A 41 -0.16 -0.97 -9.17
CA GLU A 41 -1.51 -0.98 -9.75
C GLU A 41 -2.22 -2.32 -9.51
N ALA A 42 -1.51 -3.44 -9.70
CA ALA A 42 -2.07 -4.76 -9.43
C ALA A 42 -2.44 -4.96 -7.94
N LEU A 43 -1.65 -4.41 -7.02
CA LEU A 43 -1.94 -4.43 -5.58
C LEU A 43 -3.16 -3.58 -5.24
N ASP A 44 -3.30 -2.40 -5.84
CA ASP A 44 -4.46 -1.53 -5.63
C ASP A 44 -5.74 -2.13 -6.22
N GLU A 45 -5.67 -2.78 -7.38
CA GLU A 45 -6.80 -3.53 -7.94
C GLU A 45 -7.18 -4.74 -7.08
N ALA A 46 -6.20 -5.43 -6.49
CA ALA A 46 -6.48 -6.48 -5.52
C ALA A 46 -7.17 -5.91 -4.26
N GLU A 47 -6.74 -4.75 -3.78
CA GLU A 47 -7.36 -4.06 -2.65
C GLU A 47 -8.82 -3.71 -2.93
N LYS A 48 -9.10 -3.08 -4.09
CA LYS A 48 -10.46 -2.71 -4.51
C LYS A 48 -11.38 -3.92 -4.53
N LYS A 49 -10.90 -5.07 -5.04
CA LYS A 49 -11.65 -6.33 -5.06
C LYS A 49 -11.97 -6.83 -3.64
N VAL A 50 -11.01 -6.73 -2.71
CA VAL A 50 -11.24 -7.12 -1.32
C VAL A 50 -12.25 -6.18 -0.64
N ARG A 51 -12.12 -4.86 -0.81
CA ARG A 51 -13.08 -3.86 -0.29
C ARG A 51 -14.49 -4.04 -0.86
N ALA A 52 -14.60 -4.40 -2.13
CA ALA A 52 -15.89 -4.65 -2.77
C ALA A 52 -16.67 -5.76 -2.06
N GLY A 53 -15.99 -6.76 -1.50
CA GLY A 53 -16.60 -7.86 -0.74
C GLY A 53 -16.89 -7.57 0.73
N TRP A 54 -16.57 -6.39 1.25
CA TRP A 54 -16.76 -6.08 2.68
C TRP A 54 -18.24 -5.93 3.07
N SER A 55 -18.53 -6.25 4.33
CA SER A 55 -19.81 -5.93 4.96
C SER A 55 -19.99 -4.42 5.15
N ASP A 56 -21.23 -3.98 5.33
CA ASP A 56 -21.54 -2.56 5.56
C ASP A 56 -20.83 -2.00 6.80
N ASP A 57 -20.78 -2.78 7.88
CA ASP A 57 -20.08 -2.43 9.12
C ASP A 57 -18.58 -2.21 8.91
N LEU A 58 -17.92 -3.08 8.13
CA LEU A 58 -16.51 -2.90 7.78
C LEU A 58 -16.28 -1.62 6.97
N ARG A 59 -17.16 -1.33 6.00
CA ARG A 59 -17.07 -0.10 5.20
C ARG A 59 -17.29 1.15 6.04
N LYS A 60 -18.28 1.14 6.94
CA LYS A 60 -18.56 2.25 7.87
C LYS A 60 -17.41 2.51 8.83
N ALA A 61 -16.86 1.46 9.46
CA ALA A 61 -15.69 1.59 10.33
C ALA A 61 -14.47 2.12 9.57
N TRP A 62 -14.27 1.67 8.33
CA TRP A 62 -13.17 2.15 7.50
C TRP A 62 -13.34 3.62 7.12
N HIS A 63 -14.55 4.03 6.74
CA HIS A 63 -14.87 5.42 6.44
C HIS A 63 -14.71 6.34 7.66
N GLU A 64 -15.07 5.88 8.86
CA GLU A 64 -14.83 6.62 10.11
C GLU A 64 -13.33 6.88 10.30
N CYS A 65 -12.48 5.86 10.11
CA CYS A 65 -11.02 6.02 10.19
C CYS A 65 -10.46 6.95 9.10
N GLU A 66 -10.93 6.87 7.85
CA GLU A 66 -10.51 7.78 6.79
C GLU A 66 -10.91 9.23 7.08
N ALA A 67 -12.11 9.44 7.61
CA ALA A 67 -12.59 10.77 7.96
C ALA A 67 -11.86 11.35 9.18
N GLU A 68 -11.47 10.51 10.15
CA GLU A 68 -10.63 10.89 11.28
C GLU A 68 -9.24 11.37 10.79
N ALA A 69 -8.57 10.60 9.95
CA ALA A 69 -7.30 10.99 9.35
C ALA A 69 -7.42 12.28 8.50
N ALA A 70 -8.52 12.43 7.75
CA ALA A 70 -8.78 13.65 6.98
C ALA A 70 -8.98 14.88 7.88
N LEU A 71 -9.59 14.72 9.06
CA LEU A 71 -9.75 15.79 10.05
C LEU A 71 -8.40 16.21 10.64
N GLU A 72 -7.51 15.27 10.92
CA GLU A 72 -6.15 15.55 11.38
C GLU A 72 -5.36 16.37 10.35
N ALA A 73 -5.48 16.02 9.07
CA ALA A 73 -4.81 16.73 7.98
C ALA A 73 -5.47 18.08 7.66
N ASN A 74 -6.79 18.20 7.80
CA ASN A 74 -7.56 19.38 7.44
C ASN A 74 -8.73 19.62 8.42
N PRO A 75 -8.65 20.68 9.27
CA PRO A 75 -9.71 21.02 10.22
C PRO A 75 -11.09 21.27 9.59
N ARG A 76 -11.14 21.59 8.28
CA ARG A 76 -12.41 21.79 7.55
C ARG A 76 -13.16 20.48 7.29
N ALA A 77 -12.53 19.32 7.45
CA ALA A 77 -13.16 18.01 7.30
C ALA A 77 -14.07 17.61 8.47
N LYS A 78 -14.20 18.46 9.50
CA LYS A 78 -15.00 18.19 10.72
C LYS A 78 -16.41 17.69 10.41
N ARG A 79 -17.13 18.29 9.46
CA ARG A 79 -18.48 17.87 9.07
C ARG A 79 -18.51 16.46 8.47
N GLN A 80 -17.48 16.09 7.71
CA GLN A 80 -17.37 14.76 7.11
C GLN A 80 -17.08 13.71 8.18
N TYR A 81 -16.19 14.04 9.12
CA TYR A 81 -15.91 13.19 10.29
C TYR A 81 -17.16 12.97 11.16
N GLU A 82 -17.88 14.03 11.53
CA GLU A 82 -19.11 13.91 12.32
C GLU A 82 -20.14 13.01 11.65
N LYS A 83 -20.29 13.14 10.33
CA LYS A 83 -21.18 12.28 9.54
C LYS A 83 -20.73 10.82 9.56
N ALA A 84 -19.46 10.55 9.27
CA ALA A 84 -18.92 9.18 9.23
C ALA A 84 -18.99 8.51 10.62
N ARG A 85 -18.73 9.27 11.69
CA ARG A 85 -18.85 8.81 13.07
C ARG A 85 -20.29 8.43 13.44
N GLU A 86 -21.26 9.24 13.02
CA GLU A 86 -22.68 8.93 13.24
C GLU A 86 -23.12 7.70 12.43
N GLU A 87 -22.69 7.56 11.18
CA GLU A 87 -22.98 6.39 10.34
C GLU A 87 -22.37 5.09 10.91
N ALA A 88 -21.22 5.20 11.60
CA ALA A 88 -20.54 4.09 12.23
C ALA A 88 -20.92 3.89 13.72
N LYS A 89 -21.87 4.63 14.28
CA LYS A 89 -22.13 4.63 15.74
C LYS A 89 -22.50 3.26 16.31
N ASP A 90 -23.26 2.48 15.54
CA ASP A 90 -23.78 1.17 15.93
C ASP A 90 -22.86 0.01 15.50
N VAL A 91 -21.74 0.31 14.83
CA VAL A 91 -20.77 -0.70 14.41
C VAL A 91 -20.07 -1.30 15.63
N ASN A 92 -19.98 -2.62 15.66
CA ASN A 92 -19.33 -3.37 16.74
C ASN A 92 -17.93 -2.80 17.06
N PRO A 93 -17.62 -2.47 18.33
CA PRO A 93 -16.31 -1.97 18.73
C PRO A 93 -15.12 -2.84 18.33
N GLU A 94 -15.29 -4.17 18.27
CA GLU A 94 -14.25 -5.09 17.81
C GLU A 94 -13.94 -4.88 16.32
N VAL A 95 -14.95 -4.62 15.49
CA VAL A 95 -14.80 -4.30 14.07
C VAL A 95 -14.02 -3.00 13.91
N LYS A 96 -14.39 -1.96 14.67
CA LYS A 96 -13.69 -0.66 14.67
C LYS A 96 -12.22 -0.81 15.04
N LEU A 97 -11.92 -1.55 16.11
CA LEU A 97 -10.55 -1.78 16.55
C LEU A 97 -9.74 -2.56 15.50
N ALA A 98 -10.33 -3.56 14.87
CA ALA A 98 -9.67 -4.35 13.85
C ALA A 98 -9.38 -3.53 12.58
N VAL A 99 -10.33 -2.69 12.17
CA VAL A 99 -10.16 -1.75 11.05
C VAL A 99 -9.07 -0.71 11.35
N LYS A 100 -9.03 -0.16 12.56
CA LYS A 100 -7.98 0.79 12.95
C LYS A 100 -6.58 0.18 12.82
N LYS A 101 -6.37 -1.03 13.36
CA LYS A 101 -5.10 -1.77 13.22
C LYS A 101 -4.76 -2.08 11.76
N LEU A 102 -5.77 -2.36 10.94
CA LEU A 102 -5.58 -2.57 9.51
C LEU A 102 -5.14 -1.28 8.82
N LYS A 103 -5.71 -0.14 9.19
CA LYS A 103 -5.32 1.17 8.66
C LYS A 103 -3.90 1.59 9.05
N GLU A 104 -3.48 1.28 10.28
CA GLU A 104 -2.08 1.47 10.69
C GLU A 104 -1.11 0.69 9.78
N ALA A 105 -1.45 -0.56 9.44
CA ALA A 105 -0.66 -1.37 8.51
C ALA A 105 -0.71 -0.86 7.05
N ASP A 106 -1.83 -0.25 6.63
CA ASP A 106 -1.96 0.42 5.33
C ASP A 106 -0.98 1.60 5.23
N VAL A 107 -0.97 2.44 6.27
CA VAL A 107 -0.06 3.61 6.37
C VAL A 107 1.39 3.17 6.38
N GLU A 108 1.75 2.14 7.13
CA GLU A 108 3.11 1.58 7.15
C GLU A 108 3.53 1.08 5.76
N ALA A 109 2.67 0.32 5.08
CA ALA A 109 2.95 -0.19 3.73
C ALA A 109 3.17 0.95 2.72
N TYR A 110 2.32 1.99 2.79
CA TYR A 110 2.44 3.16 1.92
C TYR A 110 3.71 3.96 2.20
N ALA A 111 4.08 4.13 3.47
CA ALA A 111 5.31 4.83 3.84
C ALA A 111 6.57 4.14 3.28
N LEU A 112 6.63 2.80 3.31
CA LEU A 112 7.75 2.06 2.72
C LEU A 112 7.81 2.20 1.19
N HIS A 113 6.65 2.24 0.52
CA HIS A 113 6.61 2.51 -0.92
C HIS A 113 7.16 3.91 -1.22
N MET A 114 6.70 4.94 -0.51
CA MET A 114 7.21 6.30 -0.70
C MET A 114 8.70 6.43 -0.39
N GLN A 115 9.22 5.73 0.62
CA GLN A 115 10.65 5.69 0.92
C GLN A 115 11.47 5.12 -0.24
N ALA A 116 10.97 4.06 -0.89
CA ALA A 116 11.61 3.48 -2.06
C ALA A 116 11.64 4.46 -3.24
N GLU A 117 10.53 5.15 -3.50
CA GLU A 117 10.45 6.19 -4.54
C GLU A 117 11.41 7.35 -4.28
N GLU A 118 11.45 7.87 -3.05
CA GLU A 118 12.39 8.93 -2.65
C GLU A 118 13.86 8.51 -2.85
N THR A 119 14.18 7.25 -2.52
CA THR A 119 15.52 6.69 -2.71
C THR A 119 15.87 6.57 -4.19
N PHE A 120 14.93 6.15 -5.04
CA PHE A 120 15.13 6.12 -6.49
C PHE A 120 15.31 7.50 -7.10
N ASP A 121 14.52 8.48 -6.66
CA ASP A 121 14.64 9.86 -7.12
C ASP A 121 15.98 10.48 -6.73
N GLU A 122 16.44 10.23 -5.50
CA GLU A 122 17.77 10.66 -5.06
C GLU A 122 18.89 9.92 -5.79
N ALA A 123 18.73 8.61 -6.05
CA ALA A 123 19.67 7.82 -6.82
C ALA A 123 19.83 8.36 -8.24
N ASP A 124 18.73 8.72 -8.92
CA ASP A 124 18.75 9.34 -10.24
C ASP A 124 19.42 10.73 -10.18
N ARG A 125 19.10 11.55 -9.17
CA ARG A 125 19.69 12.88 -8.99
C ARG A 125 21.21 12.84 -8.79
N ARG A 126 21.70 11.84 -8.06
CA ARG A 126 23.13 11.65 -7.77
C ARG A 126 23.85 10.75 -8.76
N MET A 127 23.13 10.14 -9.71
CA MET A 127 23.63 9.06 -10.58
C MET A 127 24.30 7.94 -9.75
N SER A 128 23.68 7.57 -8.63
CA SER A 128 24.23 6.63 -7.65
C SER A 128 23.65 5.23 -7.83
N THR A 129 24.45 4.30 -8.35
CA THR A 129 24.06 2.90 -8.51
C THR A 129 23.84 2.19 -7.17
N SER A 130 24.60 2.53 -6.13
CA SER A 130 24.41 1.93 -4.80
C SER A 130 23.06 2.34 -4.19
N MET A 131 22.65 3.59 -4.37
CA MET A 131 21.33 4.05 -3.94
C MET A 131 20.20 3.46 -4.79
N ALA A 132 20.41 3.28 -6.10
CA ALA A 132 19.42 2.61 -6.95
C ALA A 132 19.18 1.15 -6.50
N ARG A 133 20.24 0.45 -6.09
CA ARG A 133 20.13 -0.90 -5.50
C ARG A 133 19.42 -0.89 -4.14
N GLU A 134 19.65 0.14 -3.34
CA GLU A 134 18.93 0.33 -2.08
C GLU A 134 17.43 0.56 -2.33
N GLY A 135 17.07 1.45 -3.26
CA GLY A 135 15.69 1.69 -3.67
C GLY A 135 15.02 0.41 -4.19
N ALA A 136 15.72 -0.41 -4.97
CA ALA A 136 15.20 -1.70 -5.44
C ALA A 136 14.91 -2.67 -4.29
N ARG A 137 15.75 -2.72 -3.26
CA ARG A 137 15.51 -3.53 -2.08
C ARG A 137 14.31 -3.03 -1.27
N GLN A 138 14.25 -1.71 -1.04
CA GLN A 138 13.12 -1.09 -0.35
C GLN A 138 11.80 -1.31 -1.09
N ALA A 139 11.79 -1.26 -2.43
CA ALA A 139 10.60 -1.54 -3.23
C ALA A 139 10.12 -2.99 -3.06
N ILE A 140 11.04 -3.97 -3.07
CA ILE A 140 10.72 -5.37 -2.80
C ILE A 140 10.07 -5.50 -1.41
N ASP A 141 10.68 -4.91 -0.39
CA ASP A 141 10.17 -4.95 0.99
C ASP A 141 8.78 -4.29 1.10
N ALA A 142 8.57 -3.15 0.43
CA ALA A 142 7.30 -2.44 0.38
C ALA A 142 6.19 -3.33 -0.23
N TRP A 143 6.46 -4.01 -1.35
CA TRP A 143 5.50 -4.94 -1.94
C TRP A 143 5.20 -6.11 -1.02
N GLU A 144 6.19 -6.68 -0.33
CA GLU A 144 5.94 -7.76 0.63
C GLU A 144 5.05 -7.32 1.81
N VAL A 145 5.27 -6.12 2.33
CA VAL A 145 4.43 -5.54 3.39
C VAL A 145 3.01 -5.28 2.87
N ARG A 146 2.87 -4.73 1.65
CA ARG A 146 1.58 -4.51 1.00
C ARG A 146 0.80 -5.80 0.76
N GLU A 147 1.47 -6.86 0.30
CA GLU A 147 0.87 -8.19 0.17
C GLU A 147 0.42 -8.77 1.52
N LYS A 148 1.21 -8.58 2.59
CA LYS A 148 0.82 -8.98 3.96
C LYS A 148 -0.41 -8.19 4.43
N PHE A 149 -0.46 -6.89 4.15
CA PHE A 149 -1.62 -6.04 4.42
C PHE A 149 -2.88 -6.57 3.71
N LEU A 150 -2.81 -6.87 2.41
CA LEU A 150 -3.95 -7.44 1.66
C LEU A 150 -4.42 -8.78 2.22
N ARG A 151 -3.51 -9.65 2.68
CA ARG A 151 -3.88 -10.90 3.36
C ARG A 151 -4.63 -10.65 4.67
N LYS A 152 -4.21 -9.65 5.47
CA LYS A 152 -4.94 -9.25 6.69
C LYS A 152 -6.32 -8.69 6.34
N MET A 153 -6.41 -7.90 5.27
CA MET A 153 -7.64 -7.33 4.76
C MET A 153 -8.66 -8.40 4.34
N GLU A 154 -8.22 -9.40 3.57
CA GLU A 154 -9.06 -10.55 3.20
C GLU A 154 -9.53 -11.34 4.43
N ALA A 155 -8.62 -11.58 5.38
CA ALA A 155 -8.94 -12.32 6.60
C ALA A 155 -9.97 -11.57 7.46
N LEU A 156 -9.85 -10.25 7.53
CA LEU A 156 -10.82 -9.39 8.21
C LEU A 156 -12.19 -9.44 7.54
N GLY A 157 -12.23 -9.33 6.21
CA GLY A 157 -13.44 -9.49 5.42
C GLY A 157 -14.13 -10.82 5.71
N ARG A 158 -13.39 -11.93 5.68
CA ARG A 158 -13.93 -13.26 6.03
C ARG A 158 -14.44 -13.37 7.47
N LYS A 159 -13.75 -12.74 8.42
CA LYS A 159 -14.11 -12.80 9.86
C LYS A 159 -15.43 -12.11 10.17
N PHE A 160 -15.72 -10.98 9.51
CA PHE A 160 -16.86 -10.11 9.82
C PHE A 160 -17.92 -10.06 8.69
N THR A 161 -17.95 -11.09 7.85
CA THR A 161 -18.97 -11.30 6.80
C THR A 161 -19.76 -12.60 7.00
N LEU A 162 -19.40 -13.41 8.00
CA LEU A 162 -20.15 -14.56 8.52
C LEU A 162 -20.90 -14.16 9.80
#